data_AF-A0A2E7SAE6-F1
#
_entry.id   AF-A0A2E7SAE6-F1
#
_cell.length_a   1.000
_cell.length_b   1.000
_cell.length_c   1.000
_cell.angle_alpha   90.00
_cell.angle_beta   90.00
_cell.angle_gamma   90.00
#
_symmetry.space_group_name_H-M   'P 1'
#
loop_
_entity.id
_entity.type
_entity.pdbx_description
1 polymer ?
#
loop_
_entity_poly.entity_id
_entity_poly.type
_entity_poly.pdbx_seq_one_letter_code
_entity_poly.pdbx_strand_id
1 'polypeptide(L)'
;MIRVFVALIPPDEYKSALNSVIERFSEIFPTEIKWVDPAGIHLTLKFLGNIPNSDVPALSKCINYAIDRFSRGQFRLQLDRLGAFPNTSQPKILWAGLQGDMEKLQLLQKSVESEISSAGFPAEQRSFNPHLTIGRIRRQSDKQSITAIG
;
A
#
# COMPACT_ATOMS: atom_id res chain seq x y z
N MET A 1 2.50 17.97 -14.18
CA MET A 1 2.94 16.63 -13.73
C MET A 1 2.17 16.29 -12.46
N ILE A 2 1.72 15.05 -12.32
CA ILE A 2 1.01 14.54 -11.13
C ILE A 2 1.71 13.29 -10.63
N ARG A 3 1.70 13.06 -9.32
CA ARG A 3 2.26 11.84 -8.73
C ARG A 3 1.21 10.74 -8.74
N VAL A 4 1.51 9.62 -9.38
CA VAL A 4 0.55 8.54 -9.63
C VAL A 4 1.06 7.20 -9.11
N PHE A 5 0.11 6.39 -8.65
CA PHE A 5 0.30 4.99 -8.30
C PHE A 5 -0.99 4.22 -8.63
N VAL A 6 -0.87 2.91 -8.77
CA VAL A 6 -2.00 1.98 -8.92
C VAL A 6 -2.19 1.24 -7.60
N ALA A 7 -3.43 1.12 -7.15
CA ALA A 7 -3.74 0.47 -5.88
C ALA A 7 -5.05 -0.32 -5.93
N LEU A 8 -5.17 -1.29 -5.04
CA LEU A 8 -6.44 -1.88 -4.65
C LEU A 8 -6.99 -1.12 -3.46
N ILE A 9 -8.30 -0.84 -3.50
CA ILE A 9 -9.03 -0.22 -2.40
C ILE A 9 -9.60 -1.35 -1.53
N PRO A 10 -9.18 -1.49 -0.26
CA PRO A 10 -9.77 -2.44 0.66
C PRO A 10 -11.25 -2.15 0.86
N PRO A 11 -12.09 -3.18 1.06
CA PRO A 11 -13.48 -2.99 1.49
C PRO A 11 -13.57 -2.25 2.83
N ASP A 12 -14.70 -1.62 3.09
CA ASP A 12 -14.87 -0.77 4.28
C ASP A 12 -14.72 -1.54 5.60
N GLU A 13 -15.01 -2.85 5.62
CA GLU A 13 -14.76 -3.70 6.79
C GLU A 13 -13.27 -3.71 7.21
N TYR A 14 -12.35 -3.70 6.24
CA TYR A 14 -10.90 -3.63 6.50
C TYR A 14 -10.51 -2.24 7.00
N LYS A 15 -11.08 -1.19 6.40
CA LYS A 15 -10.81 0.19 6.81
C LYS A 15 -11.28 0.45 8.23
N SER A 16 -12.47 -0.05 8.59
CA SER A 16 -13.01 0.03 9.96
C SER A 16 -12.14 -0.71 10.96
N ALA A 17 -11.72 -1.95 10.65
CA ALA A 17 -10.84 -2.72 11.51
C ALA A 17 -9.50 -2.00 11.75
N LEU A 18 -8.90 -1.43 10.71
CA LEU A 18 -7.67 -0.65 10.82
C LEU A 18 -7.88 0.69 11.53
N ASN A 19 -9.05 1.32 11.39
CA ASN A 19 -9.38 2.55 12.12
C ASN A 19 -9.38 2.30 13.63
N SER A 20 -9.99 1.22 14.11
CA SER A 20 -9.96 0.88 15.54
C SER A 20 -8.54 0.66 16.07
N VAL A 21 -7.65 0.10 15.24
CA VAL A 21 -6.23 -0.04 15.58
C VAL A 21 -5.54 1.34 15.63
N ILE A 22 -5.79 2.19 14.63
CA ILE A 22 -5.23 3.55 14.55
C ILE A 22 -5.68 4.39 15.74
N GLU A 23 -6.97 4.39 16.07
CA GLU A 23 -7.53 5.13 17.22
C GLU A 23 -6.80 4.76 18.50
N ARG A 24 -6.72 3.45 18.82
CA ARG A 24 -6.03 2.95 20.01
C ARG A 24 -4.58 3.40 20.11
N PHE A 25 -3.81 3.35 19.01
CA PHE A 25 -2.41 3.76 19.04
C PHE A 25 -2.23 5.27 18.96
N SER A 26 -3.20 6.00 18.40
CA SER A 26 -3.15 7.47 18.34
C SER A 26 -3.27 8.13 19.71
N GLU A 27 -3.96 7.49 20.65
CA GLU A 27 -3.99 7.91 22.05
C GLU A 27 -2.63 7.78 22.74
N ILE A 28 -1.86 6.75 22.38
CA ILE A 28 -0.53 6.46 22.94
C ILE A 28 0.54 7.34 22.27
N PHE A 29 0.41 7.57 20.96
CA PHE A 29 1.37 8.29 20.13
C PHE A 29 0.69 9.45 19.37
N PRO A 30 0.26 10.51 20.09
CA PRO A 30 -0.54 11.58 19.52
C PRO A 30 0.24 12.51 18.59
N THR A 31 1.57 12.60 18.74
CA THR A 31 2.38 13.58 17.99
C THR A 31 3.48 12.92 17.15
N GLU A 32 3.90 11.73 17.55
CA GLU A 32 5.05 11.02 17.02
C GLU A 32 4.75 10.40 15.66
N ILE A 33 3.49 10.01 15.47
CA ILE A 33 3.02 9.32 14.29
C ILE A 33 1.99 10.19 13.59
N LYS A 34 2.24 10.45 12.30
CA LYS A 34 1.20 10.92 11.40
C LYS A 34 0.39 9.72 10.93
N TRP A 35 -0.73 9.48 11.59
CA TRP A 35 -1.69 8.44 11.22
C TRP A 35 -2.31 8.71 9.86
N VAL A 36 -2.56 7.64 9.10
CA VAL A 36 -3.24 7.71 7.81
C VAL A 36 -4.73 7.84 8.04
N ASP A 37 -5.40 8.69 7.25
CA ASP A 37 -6.86 8.71 7.19
C ASP A 37 -7.38 7.34 6.71
N PRO A 38 -8.25 6.64 7.49
CA PRO A 38 -8.80 5.35 7.10
C PRO A 38 -9.39 5.31 5.69
N ALA A 39 -10.01 6.40 5.23
CA ALA A 39 -10.59 6.50 3.90
C ALA A 39 -9.52 6.41 2.79
N GLY A 40 -8.29 6.85 3.09
CA GLY A 40 -7.13 6.81 2.21
C GLY A 40 -6.30 5.53 2.27
N ILE A 41 -6.65 4.56 3.12
CA ILE A 41 -5.94 3.28 3.20
C ILE A 41 -6.13 2.51 1.90
N HIS A 42 -5.02 2.04 1.34
CA HIS A 42 -4.98 1.28 0.10
C HIS A 42 -3.78 0.33 0.06
N LEU A 43 -3.87 -0.69 -0.79
CA LEU A 43 -2.76 -1.58 -1.12
C LEU A 43 -2.15 -1.15 -2.45
N THR A 44 -0.96 -0.54 -2.43
CA THR A 44 -0.29 -0.11 -3.66
C THR A 44 0.25 -1.31 -4.44
N LEU A 45 -0.07 -1.39 -5.74
CA LEU A 45 0.46 -2.40 -6.67
C LEU A 45 1.67 -1.88 -7.44
N LYS A 46 1.68 -0.60 -7.82
CA LYS A 46 2.77 0.02 -8.59
C LYS A 46 2.86 1.52 -8.33
N PHE A 47 4.05 2.05 -8.08
CA PHE A 47 4.31 3.49 -8.13
C PHE A 47 4.76 3.88 -9.55
N LEU A 48 4.19 4.96 -10.09
CA LEU A 48 4.64 5.54 -11.38
C LEU A 48 5.45 6.83 -11.20
N GLY A 49 5.51 7.37 -9.98
CA GLY A 49 6.16 8.65 -9.74
C GLY A 49 5.39 9.78 -10.41
N ASN A 50 6.10 10.75 -10.99
CA ASN A 50 5.47 11.89 -11.64
C ASN A 50 5.26 11.63 -13.12
N ILE A 51 4.02 11.72 -13.60
CA ILE A 51 3.66 11.60 -15.03
C ILE A 51 2.89 12.84 -15.52
N PRO A 52 2.90 13.12 -16.83
CA PRO A 52 1.99 14.08 -17.45
C PRO A 52 0.52 13.71 -17.20
N ASN A 53 -0.36 14.70 -16.99
CA ASN A 53 -1.79 14.43 -16.82
C ASN A 53 -2.43 13.85 -18.08
N SER A 54 -1.85 14.15 -19.26
CA SER A 54 -2.23 13.57 -20.55
C SER A 54 -2.10 12.05 -20.62
N ASP A 55 -1.30 11.45 -19.75
CA ASP A 55 -0.98 10.02 -19.80
C ASP A 55 -1.99 9.18 -18.99
N VAL A 56 -2.80 9.83 -18.15
CA VAL A 56 -3.79 9.17 -17.28
C VAL A 56 -4.81 8.32 -18.07
N PRO A 57 -5.37 8.77 -19.22
CA PRO A 57 -6.28 7.95 -20.00
C PRO A 57 -5.60 6.68 -20.57
N ALA A 58 -4.34 6.80 -21.01
CA ALA A 58 -3.59 5.65 -21.52
C ALA A 58 -3.27 4.65 -20.39
N LEU A 59 -2.84 5.15 -19.24
CA LEU A 59 -2.61 4.36 -18.03
C LEU A 59 -3.88 3.60 -17.61
N SER A 60 -5.03 4.27 -17.63
CA SER A 60 -6.32 3.67 -17.27
C SER A 60 -6.67 2.49 -18.19
N LYS A 61 -6.41 2.61 -19.50
CA LYS A 61 -6.60 1.50 -20.45
C LYS A 61 -5.68 0.32 -20.14
N CYS A 62 -4.41 0.57 -19.83
CA CYS A 62 -3.45 -0.48 -19.47
C CYS A 62 -3.88 -1.25 -18.22
N ILE A 63 -4.40 -0.53 -17.21
CA ILE A 63 -4.92 -1.14 -15.99
C ILE A 63 -6.13 -2.03 -16.30
N ASN A 64 -7.08 -1.57 -17.13
CA ASN A 64 -8.22 -2.38 -17.54
C ASN A 64 -7.79 -3.67 -18.24
N TYR A 65 -6.85 -3.58 -19.19
CA TYR A 65 -6.30 -4.78 -19.83
C TYR A 65 -5.61 -5.72 -18.83
N ALA A 66 -4.85 -5.18 -17.88
CA ALA A 66 -4.21 -5.98 -16.84
C ALA A 66 -5.22 -6.76 -15.99
N ILE A 67 -6.37 -6.14 -15.68
CA ILE A 67 -7.48 -6.73 -14.92
C ILE A 67 -8.22 -7.78 -15.76
N ASP A 68 -8.52 -7.48 -17.03
CA ASP A 68 -9.22 -8.41 -17.93
C ASP A 68 -8.39 -9.68 -18.15
N ARG A 69 -7.07 -9.51 -18.37
CA ARG A 69 -6.14 -10.64 -18.51
C ARG A 69 -5.95 -11.40 -17.21
N PHE A 70 -6.06 -10.71 -16.07
CA PHE A 70 -5.86 -11.34 -14.78
C PHE A 70 -6.76 -12.56 -14.62
N SER A 71 -8.01 -12.54 -15.15
CA SER A 71 -8.97 -13.66 -15.42
C SER A 71 -9.07 -14.80 -14.38
N ARG A 72 -8.33 -14.74 -13.28
CA ARG A 72 -8.09 -15.75 -12.25
C ARG A 72 -8.96 -15.46 -11.04
N GLY A 73 -10.24 -15.21 -11.30
CA GLY A 73 -11.29 -15.16 -10.29
C GLY A 73 -11.06 -14.18 -9.13
N GLN A 74 -11.95 -14.27 -8.16
CA GLN A 74 -11.83 -13.55 -6.91
C GLN A 74 -10.69 -14.17 -6.08
N PHE A 75 -10.04 -13.35 -5.25
CA PHE A 75 -9.06 -13.79 -4.28
C PHE A 75 -9.41 -13.21 -2.91
N ARG A 76 -9.02 -13.93 -1.85
CA ARG A 76 -9.27 -13.51 -0.47
C ARG A 76 -7.95 -13.24 0.22
N LEU A 77 -7.85 -12.02 0.75
CA LEU A 77 -6.78 -11.62 1.64
C LEU A 77 -7.35 -11.46 3.05
N GLN A 78 -6.48 -11.45 4.05
CA GLN A 78 -6.82 -11.17 5.44
C GLN A 78 -5.75 -10.25 6.02
N LEU A 79 -6.13 -9.40 6.97
CA LEU A 79 -5.16 -8.68 7.80
C LEU A 79 -4.35 -9.69 8.62
N ASP A 80 -3.04 -9.47 8.68
CA ASP A 80 -2.11 -10.29 9.47
C ASP A 80 -1.52 -9.41 10.60
N ARG A 81 -0.19 -9.41 10.75
CA ARG A 81 0.54 -8.69 11.77
C ARG A 81 0.76 -7.23 11.41
N LEU A 82 1.02 -6.42 12.44
CA LEU A 82 1.61 -5.10 12.27
C LEU A 82 3.11 -5.22 12.03
N GLY A 83 3.67 -4.24 11.35
CA GLY A 83 5.10 -4.16 11.11
C GLY A 83 5.54 -2.75 10.77
N ALA A 84 6.85 -2.61 10.54
CA ALA A 84 7.44 -1.32 10.24
C ALA A 84 8.51 -1.41 9.15
N PHE A 85 8.64 -0.33 8.36
CA PHE A 85 9.77 -0.15 7.44
C PHE A 85 10.74 0.94 7.92
N PRO A 86 12.06 0.80 7.68
CA PRO A 86 12.70 -0.41 7.12
C PRO A 86 12.70 -1.61 8.09
N ASN A 87 12.61 -1.36 9.40
CA ASN A 87 12.49 -2.37 10.44
C ASN A 87 11.92 -1.73 11.72
N THR A 88 11.61 -2.55 12.73
CA THR A 88 11.05 -2.12 14.02
C THR A 88 12.05 -1.35 14.88
N SER A 89 13.36 -1.55 14.70
CA SER A 89 14.40 -0.83 15.45
C SER A 89 14.57 0.62 15.01
N GLN A 90 14.26 0.94 13.74
CA GLN A 90 14.31 2.30 13.20
C GLN A 90 13.09 2.60 12.33
N PRO A 91 11.88 2.56 12.90
CA PRO A 91 10.66 2.59 12.11
C PRO A 91 10.45 3.98 11.51
N LYS A 92 10.00 4.02 10.25
CA LYS A 92 9.60 5.22 9.50
C LYS A 92 8.17 5.14 9.01
N ILE A 93 7.71 3.94 8.67
CA ILE A 93 6.36 3.66 8.19
C ILE A 93 5.84 2.48 9.00
N LEU A 94 4.65 2.63 9.58
CA LEU A 94 3.89 1.57 10.20
C LEU A 94 2.88 1.03 9.20
N TRP A 95 2.73 -0.29 9.17
CA TRP A 95 1.88 -0.96 8.21
C TRP A 95 1.21 -2.21 8.81
N ALA A 96 0.07 -2.59 8.23
CA ALA A 96 -0.57 -3.87 8.46
C ALA A 96 -0.26 -4.83 7.30
N GLY A 97 0.18 -6.04 7.65
CA GLY A 97 0.49 -7.12 6.74
C GLY A 97 -0.76 -7.79 6.19
N LEU A 98 -0.57 -8.57 5.13
CA LEU A 98 -1.63 -9.33 4.48
C LEU A 98 -1.23 -10.79 4.34
N GLN A 99 -2.19 -11.68 4.50
CA GLN A 99 -2.07 -13.12 4.26
C GLN A 99 -3.25 -13.64 3.43
N GLY A 100 -3.26 -14.95 3.12
CA GLY A 100 -4.29 -15.60 2.29
C GLY A 100 -3.78 -15.90 0.89
N ASP A 101 -4.54 -15.52 -0.14
CA ASP A 101 -4.24 -15.76 -1.56
C ASP A 101 -3.06 -14.89 -2.10
N MET A 102 -1.92 -14.91 -1.42
CA MET A 102 -0.76 -14.04 -1.72
C MET A 102 -0.17 -14.28 -3.11
N GLU A 103 -0.20 -15.52 -3.60
CA GLU A 103 0.24 -15.86 -4.95
C GLU A 103 -0.63 -15.18 -6.02
N LYS A 104 -1.95 -15.16 -5.82
CA LYS A 104 -2.87 -14.46 -6.75
C LYS A 104 -2.64 -12.96 -6.72
N LEU A 105 -2.42 -12.37 -5.55
CA LEU A 105 -2.07 -10.96 -5.43
C LEU A 105 -0.76 -10.63 -6.16
N GLN A 106 0.26 -11.48 -6.03
CA GLN A 106 1.53 -11.31 -6.76
C GLN A 106 1.33 -11.43 -8.28
N LEU A 107 0.49 -12.36 -8.74
CA LEU A 107 0.16 -12.47 -10.16
C LEU A 107 -0.58 -11.23 -10.69
N LEU A 108 -1.51 -10.68 -9.93
CA LEU A 108 -2.17 -9.42 -10.28
C LEU A 108 -1.16 -8.27 -10.38
N GLN A 109 -0.29 -8.14 -9.38
CA GLN A 109 0.75 -7.10 -9.39
C GLN A 109 1.67 -7.25 -10.60
N LYS A 110 2.09 -8.47 -10.95
CA LYS A 110 2.90 -8.74 -12.16
C LYS A 110 2.15 -8.41 -13.45
N SER A 111 0.85 -8.69 -13.53
CA SER A 111 0.01 -8.32 -14.68
C SER A 111 -0.01 -6.80 -14.86
N VAL A 112 -0.27 -6.06 -13.77
CA VAL A 112 -0.26 -4.59 -13.76
C VAL A 112 1.10 -4.04 -14.16
N GLU A 113 2.19 -4.59 -13.61
CA GLU A 113 3.56 -4.19 -13.94
C GLU A 113 3.87 -4.40 -15.43
N SER A 114 3.54 -5.58 -15.96
CA SER A 114 3.82 -5.96 -17.36
C SER A 114 3.09 -5.07 -18.36
N GLU A 115 1.79 -4.82 -18.16
CA GLU A 115 1.00 -4.00 -19.09
C GLU A 115 1.44 -2.54 -19.05
N ILE A 116 1.68 -2.00 -17.86
CA ILE A 116 2.12 -0.60 -17.69
C ILE A 116 3.54 -0.41 -18.25
N SER A 117 4.46 -1.34 -18.02
CA SER A 117 5.81 -1.24 -18.59
C SER A 117 5.83 -1.40 -20.11
N SER A 118 4.95 -2.24 -20.66
CA SER A 118 4.81 -2.38 -22.13
C SER A 118 4.29 -1.09 -22.79
N ALA A 119 3.57 -0.25 -22.04
CA ALA A 119 3.13 1.08 -22.46
C ALA A 119 4.21 2.18 -22.32
N GLY A 120 5.45 1.83 -21.92
CA GLY A 120 6.58 2.74 -21.85
C GLY A 120 6.79 3.42 -20.49
N PHE A 121 6.01 3.06 -19.47
CA PHE A 121 6.24 3.57 -18.11
C PHE A 121 7.36 2.78 -17.40
N PRO A 122 8.22 3.44 -16.60
CA PRO A 122 9.31 2.76 -15.91
C PRO A 122 8.85 1.60 -15.03
N ALA A 123 9.61 0.50 -15.07
CA ALA A 123 9.39 -0.64 -14.19
C ALA A 123 9.80 -0.30 -12.73
N GLU A 124 9.02 -0.75 -11.76
CA GLU A 124 9.38 -0.65 -10.34
C GLU A 124 10.52 -1.63 -10.04
N GLN A 125 11.64 -1.09 -9.52
CA GLN A 125 12.84 -1.89 -9.25
C GLN A 125 12.79 -2.55 -7.86
N ARG A 126 11.92 -2.05 -6.98
CA ARG A 126 11.79 -2.58 -5.63
C ARG A 126 10.96 -3.84 -5.62
N SER A 127 11.34 -4.80 -4.77
CA SER A 127 10.52 -5.98 -4.53
C SER A 127 9.13 -5.58 -4.04
N PHE A 128 8.11 -6.25 -4.58
CA PHE A 128 6.74 -6.05 -4.15
C PHE A 128 6.54 -6.64 -2.75
N ASN A 129 6.31 -5.76 -1.77
CA ASN A 129 6.01 -6.11 -0.39
C ASN A 129 4.59 -5.62 -0.10
N PRO A 130 3.56 -6.47 -0.20
CA PRO A 130 2.16 -6.06 -0.03
C PRO A 130 1.87 -5.67 1.43
N HIS A 131 1.37 -4.46 1.64
CA HIS A 131 1.06 -3.92 2.97
C HIS A 131 0.05 -2.78 2.87
N LEU A 132 -0.65 -2.52 3.97
CA LEU A 132 -1.52 -1.35 4.14
C LEU A 132 -0.82 -0.37 5.07
N THR A 133 -0.44 0.81 4.56
CA THR A 133 0.20 1.83 5.40
C THR A 133 -0.83 2.43 6.36
N ILE A 134 -0.53 2.40 7.67
CA ILE A 134 -1.41 2.94 8.71
C ILE A 134 -0.84 4.19 9.38
N GLY A 135 0.49 4.38 9.35
CA GLY A 135 1.12 5.52 10.00
C GLY A 135 2.51 5.83 9.47
N ARG A 136 2.95 7.07 9.64
CA ARG A 136 4.29 7.54 9.28
C ARG A 136 4.90 8.26 10.46
N ILE A 137 6.07 7.81 10.89
CA ILE A 137 6.77 8.40 12.05
C ILE A 137 7.39 9.72 11.64
N ARG A 138 7.20 10.75 12.47
CA ARG A 138 7.78 12.07 12.26
C ARG A 138 9.28 12.03 12.54
N ARG A 139 10.06 12.80 11.76
CA ARG A 139 11.53 12.79 11.85
C ARG A 139 12.10 13.23 13.20
N GLN A 140 11.34 14.00 13.97
CA GLN A 140 11.76 14.60 15.24
C GLN A 140 11.34 13.78 16.47
N SER A 141 10.67 12.64 16.27
CA SER A 141 10.17 11.81 17.37
C SER A 141 11.27 10.92 17.93
N ASP A 142 11.29 10.77 19.26
CA ASP A 142 12.20 9.83 19.92
C ASP A 142 11.83 8.39 19.48
N LYS A 143 12.73 7.76 18.72
CA LYS A 143 12.48 6.47 18.08
C LYS A 143 12.46 5.32 19.09
N GLN A 144 13.02 5.52 20.28
CA GLN A 144 13.04 4.50 21.34
C GLN A 144 11.65 4.27 21.94
N SER A 145 10.76 5.26 21.91
CA SER A 145 9.39 5.14 22.42
C SER A 145 8.46 4.35 21.50
N ILE A 146 8.81 4.23 20.21
CA ILE A 146 7.93 3.71 19.14
C ILE A 146 8.21 2.21 18.85
N THR A 147 9.20 1.62 19.50
CA THR A 147 9.57 0.20 19.31
C THR A 147 8.50 -0.77 19.83
N ALA A 148 7.52 -0.28 20.59
CA ALA A 148 6.46 -1.07 21.24
C ALA A 148 5.24 -1.41 20.36
N ILE A 149 5.23 -1.02 19.07
CA ILE A 149 4.08 -1.24 18.16
C ILE A 149 4.12 -2.63 17.47
N GLY A 150 5.14 -3.45 17.73
CA GLY A 150 5.27 -4.80 17.16
C GLY A 150 5.95 -5.78 18.10
#